data_AF-A0A5C6M4J7-F1
#
_entry.id   AF-A0A5C6M4J7-F1
#
_cell.length_a   1.000
_cell.length_b   1.000
_cell.length_c   1.000
_cell.angle_alpha   90.00
_cell.angle_beta   90.00
_cell.angle_gamma   90.00
#
_symmetry.space_group_name_H-M   'P 1'
#
loop_
_entity.id
_entity.type
_entity.pdbx_description
1 polymer ?
#
loop_
_entity_poly.entity_id
_entity_poly.type
_entity_poly.pdbx_seq_one_letter_code
_entity_poly.pdbx_strand_id
1 'polypeptide(L)'
;MLPMVGIVEDLPSPENRVQLSGDGQIQLHHRFSAFDLQRADALTGCISRLLKTAGARLTVAGKMPPAEHVGHQCGTARFGHNRQHAVLDPQCRTWSHPELYVADASFMPTSLGVGPALTVIANALRVGEILCNEL
;
A
#
# COMPACT_ATOMS: atom_id res chain seq x y z
N MET A 1 16.79 -4.97 -24.56
CA MET A 1 16.25 -5.69 -23.39
C MET A 1 14.94 -5.02 -23.03
N LEU A 2 13.82 -5.75 -22.97
CA LEU A 2 12.52 -5.17 -22.60
C LEU A 2 12.32 -5.38 -21.08
N PRO A 3 12.35 -4.33 -20.26
CA PRO A 3 12.06 -4.48 -18.83
C PRO A 3 10.55 -4.70 -18.63
N MET A 4 10.20 -5.69 -17.82
CA MET A 4 8.84 -5.92 -17.35
C MET A 4 8.84 -5.89 -15.82
N VAL A 5 7.98 -5.06 -15.25
CA VAL A 5 7.80 -4.96 -13.79
C VAL A 5 6.46 -5.56 -13.44
N GLY A 6 6.46 -6.50 -12.50
CA GLY A 6 5.25 -7.04 -11.88
C GLY A 6 5.04 -6.41 -10.52
N ILE A 7 3.79 -6.08 -10.19
CA ILE A 7 3.41 -5.61 -8.86
C ILE A 7 2.59 -6.72 -8.19
N VAL A 8 2.95 -7.03 -6.95
CA VAL A 8 2.13 -7.86 -6.07
C VAL A 8 1.72 -6.97 -4.90
N GLU A 9 0.44 -7.02 -4.55
CA GLU A 9 -0.06 -6.37 -3.34
C GLU A 9 0.67 -6.92 -2.11
N ASP A 10 1.21 -6.05 -1.26
CA ASP A 10 1.62 -6.42 0.09
C ASP A 10 0.37 -6.50 0.98
N LEU A 11 0.11 -7.68 1.56
CA LEU A 11 -1.01 -7.79 2.47
C LEU A 11 -0.77 -7.00 3.76
N PRO A 12 -1.84 -6.44 4.37
CA PRO A 12 -1.72 -5.71 5.63
C PRO A 12 -1.13 -6.61 6.72
N SER A 13 -0.04 -6.14 7.33
CA SER A 13 0.59 -6.81 8.46
C SER A 13 0.83 -5.80 9.58
N PRO A 14 0.43 -6.09 10.83
CA PRO A 14 0.74 -5.22 11.96
C PRO A 14 2.26 -5.19 12.26
N GLU A 15 3.03 -6.13 11.71
CA GLU A 15 4.50 -6.14 11.78
C GLU A 15 5.15 -5.08 10.88
N ASN A 16 4.44 -4.66 9.83
CA ASN A 16 4.89 -3.61 8.93
C ASN A 16 4.40 -2.25 9.44
N ARG A 17 5.32 -1.33 9.69
CA ARG A 17 5.05 -0.06 10.37
C ARG A 17 6.09 0.99 10.06
N VAL A 18 5.67 2.24 10.19
CA VAL A 18 6.55 3.41 10.25
C VAL A 18 6.58 3.89 11.69
N GLN A 19 7.77 4.15 12.21
CA GLN A 19 8.00 4.68 13.56
C GLN A 19 8.97 5.86 13.51
N LEU A 20 8.96 6.68 14.54
CA LEU A 20 10.00 7.67 14.77
C LEU A 20 10.97 7.11 15.80
N SER A 21 12.28 7.23 15.54
CA SER A 21 13.32 6.93 16.50
C SER A 21 13.37 8.00 17.62
N GLY A 22 14.15 7.74 18.68
CA GLY A 22 14.29 8.67 19.80
C GLY A 22 14.87 10.04 19.42
N ASP A 23 15.60 10.12 18.31
CA ASP A 23 16.14 11.33 17.68
C ASP A 23 15.25 11.89 16.55
N GLY A 24 14.05 11.35 16.38
CA GLY A 24 13.04 11.86 15.45
C GLY A 24 13.20 11.43 13.99
N GLN A 25 14.08 10.48 13.68
CA GLN A 25 14.24 9.95 12.33
C GLN A 25 13.15 8.93 11.99
N ILE A 26 12.75 8.89 10.72
CA ILE A 26 11.77 7.92 10.23
C ILE A 26 12.43 6.53 10.14
N GLN A 27 11.81 5.56 10.79
CA GLN A 27 12.18 4.15 10.73
C GLN A 27 11.06 3.35 10.05
N LEU A 28 11.38 2.78 8.89
CA LEU A 28 10.49 1.87 8.17
C LEU A 28 10.83 0.42 8.55
N HIS A 29 9.90 -0.25 9.21
CA HIS A 29 9.95 -1.69 9.45
C HIS A 29 9.04 -2.36 8.43
N HIS A 30 9.63 -3.08 7.49
CA HIS A 30 8.88 -3.80 6.45
C HIS A 30 9.47 -5.18 6.21
N ARG A 31 8.59 -6.17 6.10
CA ARG A 31 8.89 -7.55 5.73
C ARG A 31 7.79 -8.06 4.82
N PHE A 32 8.18 -8.71 3.74
CA PHE A 32 7.28 -9.50 2.92
C PHE A 32 6.87 -10.77 3.66
N SER A 33 5.58 -11.10 3.65
CA SER A 33 5.12 -12.38 4.18
C SER A 33 5.49 -13.53 3.23
N ALA A 34 5.47 -14.77 3.74
CA ALA A 34 5.67 -15.95 2.90
C ALA A 34 4.67 -16.02 1.73
N PHE A 35 3.44 -15.54 1.97
CA PHE A 35 2.39 -15.49 0.95
C PHE A 35 2.65 -14.43 -0.13
N ASP A 36 3.20 -13.27 0.24
CA ASP A 36 3.60 -12.23 -0.73
C ASP A 36 4.73 -12.76 -1.63
N LEU A 37 5.73 -13.41 -1.04
CA LEU A 37 6.85 -14.01 -1.77
C LEU A 37 6.38 -15.12 -2.73
N GLN A 38 5.47 -15.99 -2.27
CA GLN A 38 4.89 -17.03 -3.12
C GLN A 38 4.16 -16.44 -4.34
N ARG A 39 3.39 -15.37 -4.15
CA ARG A 39 2.69 -14.68 -5.24
C ARG A 39 3.65 -13.98 -6.18
N ALA A 40 4.73 -13.38 -5.67
CA ALA A 40 5.78 -12.77 -6.49
C ALA A 40 6.49 -13.81 -7.39
N ASP A 41 6.81 -14.99 -6.85
CA ASP A 41 7.41 -16.08 -7.63
C ASP A 41 6.44 -16.60 -8.70
N ALA A 42 5.15 -16.74 -8.37
CA ALA A 42 4.11 -17.13 -9.33
C ALA A 42 3.95 -16.10 -10.47
N LEU A 43 3.88 -14.80 -10.13
CA LEU A 43 3.79 -13.71 -11.10
C LEU A 43 5.02 -13.68 -12.02
N THR A 44 6.21 -13.83 -11.45
CA THR A 44 7.47 -13.91 -12.21
C THR A 44 7.43 -15.05 -13.22
N GLY A 45 6.94 -16.23 -12.80
CA GLY A 45 6.74 -17.37 -13.70
C GLY A 45 5.75 -17.08 -14.82
N CYS A 46 4.63 -16.41 -14.52
CA CYS A 46 3.64 -15.98 -15.51
C CYS A 46 4.24 -15.01 -16.54
N ILE A 47 4.95 -13.97 -16.09
CA ILE A 47 5.61 -12.99 -16.95
C ILE A 47 6.64 -13.67 -17.84
N SER A 48 7.48 -14.57 -17.30
CA SER A 48 8.47 -15.31 -18.10
C SER A 48 7.82 -16.14 -19.20
N ARG A 49 6.72 -16.86 -18.89
CA ARG A 49 5.98 -17.63 -19.89
C ARG A 49 5.39 -16.73 -20.97
N LEU A 50 4.76 -15.62 -20.58
CA LEU A 50 4.16 -14.67 -21.51
C LEU A 50 5.20 -14.09 -22.47
N LEU A 51 6.35 -13.67 -21.95
CA LEU A 51 7.45 -13.15 -22.77
C LEU A 51 8.01 -14.19 -23.73
N LYS A 52 8.18 -15.45 -23.30
CA LYS A 52 8.63 -16.55 -24.18
C LYS A 52 7.64 -16.80 -25.30
N THR A 53 6.34 -16.84 -25.00
CA THR A 53 5.28 -16.97 -26.00
C THR A 53 5.29 -15.79 -26.99
N ALA A 54 5.61 -14.58 -26.52
CA ALA A 54 5.77 -13.39 -27.35
C ALA A 54 7.10 -13.35 -28.15
N GLY A 55 7.92 -14.41 -28.10
CA GLY A 55 9.15 -14.54 -28.90
C GLY A 55 10.45 -14.20 -28.16
N ALA A 56 10.41 -13.95 -26.85
CA ALA A 56 11.63 -13.76 -26.07
C ALA A 56 12.45 -15.05 -26.02
N ARG A 57 13.69 -15.00 -26.55
CA ARG A 57 14.64 -16.14 -26.52
C ARG A 57 15.21 -16.39 -25.12
N LEU A 58 15.34 -15.35 -24.32
CA LEU A 58 15.86 -15.40 -22.96
C LEU A 58 15.02 -14.49 -22.06
N THR A 59 14.73 -14.97 -20.86
CA THR A 59 14.10 -14.18 -19.79
C THR A 59 14.99 -14.26 -18.56
N VAL A 60 15.36 -13.11 -18.01
CA VAL A 60 16.11 -13.01 -16.76
C VAL A 60 15.19 -12.37 -15.73
N ALA A 61 15.02 -13.03 -14.59
CA ALA A 61 14.28 -12.48 -13.46
C ALA A 61 15.27 -11.94 -12.43
N GLY A 62 15.03 -10.70 -11.97
CA GLY A 62 15.74 -10.11 -10.84
C GLY A 62 14.75 -9.82 -9.71
N LYS A 63 15.23 -9.88 -8.46
CA LYS A 63 14.49 -9.38 -7.30
C LYS A 63 15.00 -7.96 -7.02
N MET A 64 14.11 -6.98 -6.98
CA MET A 64 14.47 -5.64 -6.50
C MET A 64 14.71 -5.69 -4.98
N PRO A 65 15.71 -4.95 -4.45
CA PRO A 65 15.93 -4.86 -3.02
C PRO A 65 14.69 -4.32 -2.27
N PRO A 66 14.44 -4.75 -1.02
CA PRO A 66 13.29 -4.28 -0.23
C PRO A 66 13.24 -2.76 -0.04
N ALA A 67 14.41 -2.10 0.08
CA ALA A 67 14.51 -0.66 0.28
C ALA A 67 13.98 0.18 -0.91
N GLU A 68 13.78 -0.42 -2.08
CA GLU A 68 13.34 0.27 -3.30
C GLU A 68 11.81 0.24 -3.50
N HIS A 69 11.05 -0.48 -2.66
CA HIS A 69 9.60 -0.67 -2.81
C HIS A 69 8.77 0.29 -1.95
N VAL A 70 9.09 1.59 -1.99
CA VAL A 70 8.39 2.64 -1.21
C VAL A 70 7.51 3.57 -2.06
N GLY A 71 7.26 3.22 -3.33
CA GLY A 71 6.53 4.09 -4.26
C GLY A 71 5.03 4.27 -3.97
N HIS A 72 4.40 3.33 -3.25
CA HIS A 72 2.96 3.33 -2.96
C HIS A 72 2.66 3.04 -1.49
N GLN A 73 3.26 3.81 -0.57
CA GLN A 73 3.00 3.65 0.87
C GLN A 73 1.53 3.94 1.20
N CYS A 74 0.91 3.08 2.01
CA CYS A 74 -0.48 3.21 2.43
C CYS A 74 -0.73 2.53 3.78
N GLY A 75 -1.91 2.76 4.37
CA GLY A 75 -2.40 2.00 5.55
C GLY A 75 -1.81 2.38 6.91
N THR A 76 -0.97 3.41 6.99
CA THR A 76 -0.33 3.88 8.22
C THR A 76 -1.30 4.47 9.25
N ALA A 77 -2.46 4.93 8.80
CA ALA A 77 -3.57 5.35 9.65
C ALA A 77 -4.88 4.83 9.05
N ARG A 78 -4.98 3.50 8.93
CA ARG A 78 -6.12 2.85 8.28
C ARG A 78 -7.45 3.19 8.93
N PHE A 79 -8.49 3.27 8.13
CA PHE A 79 -9.86 3.32 8.61
C PHE A 79 -10.42 1.94 8.95
N GLY A 80 -11.54 1.90 9.66
CA GLY A 80 -12.27 0.66 9.94
C GLY A 80 -13.45 0.90 10.85
N HIS A 81 -14.21 -0.16 11.14
CA HIS A 81 -15.41 -0.08 11.98
C HIS A 81 -15.13 -0.26 13.49
N ASN A 82 -13.89 -0.52 13.88
CA ASN A 82 -13.50 -0.78 15.26
C ASN A 82 -12.27 0.05 15.66
N ARG A 83 -12.44 0.94 16.62
CA ARG A 83 -11.39 1.81 17.18
C ARG A 83 -10.20 1.06 17.78
N GLN A 84 -10.35 -0.21 18.16
CA GLN A 84 -9.24 -1.04 18.65
C GLN A 84 -8.31 -1.51 17.53
N HIS A 85 -8.78 -1.46 16.27
CA HIS A 85 -8.07 -1.99 15.12
C HIS A 85 -7.92 -0.99 13.98
N ALA A 86 -8.36 0.25 14.15
CA ALA A 86 -8.25 1.30 13.14
C ALA A 86 -7.97 2.65 13.81
N VAL A 87 -7.22 3.50 13.12
CA VAL A 87 -6.91 4.86 13.57
C VAL A 87 -8.06 5.80 13.23
N LEU A 88 -8.71 5.55 12.09
CA LEU A 88 -9.83 6.33 11.59
C LEU A 88 -11.12 5.51 11.59
N ASP A 89 -12.26 6.19 11.66
CA ASP A 89 -13.56 5.63 11.34
C ASP A 89 -13.77 5.56 9.80
N PRO A 90 -14.85 4.94 9.29
CA PRO A 90 -15.11 4.84 7.86
C PRO A 90 -15.25 6.20 7.13
N GLN A 91 -15.48 7.28 7.87
CA GLN A 91 -15.55 8.65 7.37
C GLN A 91 -14.16 9.30 7.29
N CYS A 92 -13.09 8.57 7.61
CA CYS A 92 -11.71 9.05 7.69
C CYS A 92 -11.47 10.09 8.78
N ARG A 93 -12.33 10.10 9.79
CA ARG A 93 -12.20 10.90 11.00
C ARG A 93 -11.45 10.11 12.06
N THR A 94 -10.61 10.75 12.87
CA THR A 94 -9.93 10.04 13.97
C THR A 94 -10.90 9.70 15.09
N TRP A 95 -10.74 8.53 15.71
CA TRP A 95 -11.58 8.13 16.85
C TRP A 95 -11.40 9.00 18.10
N SER A 96 -10.21 9.58 18.28
CA SER A 96 -9.87 10.38 19.47
C SER A 96 -10.16 11.87 19.32
N HIS A 97 -10.17 12.40 18.10
CA HIS A 97 -10.41 13.81 17.79
C HIS A 97 -11.40 13.93 16.63
N PRO A 98 -12.69 14.16 16.91
CA PRO A 98 -13.74 14.16 15.89
C PRO A 98 -13.60 15.26 14.81
N GLU A 99 -12.84 16.32 15.10
CA GLU A 99 -12.57 17.42 14.19
C GLU A 99 -11.35 17.15 13.26
N LEU A 100 -10.66 16.02 13.45
CA LEU A 100 -9.44 15.68 12.72
C LEU A 100 -9.71 14.59 11.69
N TYR A 101 -9.38 14.91 10.43
CA TYR A 101 -9.55 14.04 9.27
C TYR A 101 -8.23 13.74 8.57
N VAL A 102 -8.15 12.59 7.91
CA VAL A 102 -6.99 12.20 7.10
C VAL A 102 -7.44 11.78 5.70
N ALA A 103 -6.80 12.34 4.67
CA ALA A 103 -7.23 12.21 3.27
C ALA A 103 -6.12 11.78 2.29
N ASP A 104 -5.00 11.24 2.78
CA ASP A 104 -3.91 10.69 1.95
C ASP A 104 -4.06 9.16 1.76
N ALA A 105 -3.01 8.42 1.40
CA ALA A 105 -3.08 6.95 1.26
C ALA A 105 -3.13 6.19 2.61
N SER A 106 -2.97 6.86 3.75
CA SER A 106 -2.88 6.21 5.05
C SER A 106 -4.18 5.51 5.45
N PHE A 107 -5.35 5.97 4.97
CA PHE A 107 -6.65 5.41 5.35
C PHE A 107 -6.87 3.98 4.82
N MET A 108 -6.12 3.58 3.79
CA MET A 108 -6.38 2.37 3.04
C MET A 108 -6.10 1.12 3.90
N PRO A 109 -7.10 0.25 4.17
CA PRO A 109 -6.87 -0.97 4.95
C PRO A 109 -6.16 -2.06 4.14
N THR A 110 -6.18 -1.97 2.81
CA THR A 110 -5.46 -2.82 1.84
C THR A 110 -4.91 -1.93 0.71
N SER A 111 -3.86 -2.38 0.02
CA SER A 111 -3.19 -1.55 -1.01
C SER A 111 -3.88 -1.58 -2.37
N LEU A 112 -4.82 -2.50 -2.58
CA LEU A 112 -5.54 -2.77 -3.84
C LEU A 112 -4.67 -3.39 -4.95
N GLY A 113 -3.36 -3.58 -4.72
CA GLY A 113 -2.44 -4.16 -5.70
C GLY A 113 -2.19 -3.32 -6.95
N VAL A 114 -2.62 -2.06 -6.93
CA VAL A 114 -2.46 -1.09 -8.02
C VAL A 114 -2.05 0.28 -7.44
N GLY A 115 -1.64 1.22 -8.29
CA GLY A 115 -1.27 2.57 -7.83
C GLY A 115 -2.44 3.27 -7.12
N PRO A 116 -2.26 3.78 -5.88
CA PRO A 116 -3.37 4.24 -5.05
C PRO A 116 -3.89 5.64 -5.41
N ALA A 117 -3.21 6.38 -6.31
CA ALA A 117 -3.44 7.80 -6.53
C ALA A 117 -4.90 8.18 -6.83
N LEU A 118 -5.57 7.45 -7.73
CA LEU A 118 -6.97 7.72 -8.06
C LEU A 118 -7.92 7.42 -6.88
N THR A 119 -7.62 6.38 -6.11
CA THR A 119 -8.37 6.05 -4.90
C THR A 119 -8.19 7.11 -3.81
N VAL A 120 -6.97 7.63 -3.66
CA VAL A 120 -6.69 8.75 -2.74
C VAL A 120 -7.47 9.99 -3.15
N ILE A 121 -7.45 10.37 -4.43
CA ILE A 121 -8.22 11.52 -4.94
C ILE A 121 -9.72 11.33 -4.68
N ALA A 122 -10.27 10.16 -5.01
CA ALA A 122 -11.68 9.87 -4.81
C ALA A 122 -12.07 9.96 -3.32
N ASN A 123 -11.25 9.41 -2.43
CA ASN A 123 -11.51 9.48 -0.99
C ASN A 123 -11.35 10.89 -0.43
N ALA A 124 -10.36 11.67 -0.89
CA ALA A 124 -10.17 13.05 -0.48
C ALA A 124 -11.39 13.92 -0.87
N LEU A 125 -11.95 13.73 -2.07
CA LEU A 125 -13.19 14.41 -2.48
C LEU A 125 -14.37 14.03 -1.57
N ARG A 126 -14.54 12.74 -1.27
CA ARG A 126 -15.57 12.24 -0.35
C ARG A 126 -15.43 12.83 1.06
N VAL A 127 -14.21 12.91 1.60
CA VAL A 127 -13.94 13.51 2.91
C VAL A 127 -14.20 15.02 2.88
N GLY A 128 -13.83 15.70 1.79
CA GLY A 128 -14.12 17.12 1.60
C GLY A 128 -15.63 17.42 1.61
N GLU A 129 -16.45 16.56 0.99
CA GLU A 129 -17.91 16.70 1.02
C GLU A 129 -18.48 16.54 2.44
N ILE A 130 -17.96 15.59 3.22
CA ILE A 130 -18.34 15.43 4.64
C ILE A 130 -18.03 16.69 5.43
N LEU A 131 -16.81 17.22 5.29
CA LEU A 131 -16.38 18.45 5.96
C LEU A 131 -17.30 19.64 5.60
N CYS A 132 -17.63 19.82 4.32
CA CYS A 132 -18.52 20.90 3.89
C CYS A 132 -19.95 20.79 4.47
N ASN A 133 -20.42 19.59 4.80
CA ASN A 133 -21.75 19.37 5.38
C ASN A 133 -21.77 19.50 6.91
N GLU A 134 -20.61 19.59 7.55
CA GLU A 134 -20.46 19.73 9.01
C GLU A 134 -20.11 21.17 9.45
N LEU A 135 -19.74 22.03 8.50
CA LEU A 135 -19.55 23.47 8.68
C LEU A 135 -20.88 24.24 8.60
#